data_AF-A0AB35Q7F8-F1
#
_entry.id   AF-A0AB35Q7F8-F1
#
_cell.length_a   1.000
_cell.length_b   1.000
_cell.length_c   1.000
_cell.angle_alpha   90.00
_cell.angle_beta   90.00
_cell.angle_gamma   90.00
#
_symmetry.space_group_name_H-M   'P 1'
#
loop_
_entity.id
_entity.type
_entity.pdbx_description
1 polymer ?
#
loop_
_entity_poly.entity_id
_entity_poly.type
_entity_poly.pdbx_seq_one_letter_code
_entity_poly.pdbx_strand_id
1 'polypeptide(L)'
;MTRLPESSLWEEEIELISRSERVSGGLDGVANRPLKGLANRTRYLKDMADESDALVAQKVSAVKTFDEGATLESPREEILYGAYRLVWTGQFPKTVPAGSTPSGTGGVKAGGWAYTSDAMIRANLSSDDEELGAWLVAYLAGDSAATRTVAARLRDFVSLHDYWSPTDGADYAPALNKALSVSPNVLIPPGKHYLKSTVSLVSGTRLIGLGPNCILSSPDAVSASGAEMLTVLRTTGASDIVLQDLVIEGGCNAGVTSKRNIRGVRFINCTDIRMINCEVSHTGDWATSFEKCTDVSVVNYRHRKSGGTLYGGRDGIHFLDCVNFTLHGADIESGDDMVGCTTETRDQRNAVIRNVIGYSMLASGVIFNEEGATTFSTVDILVDGVTIKSGNVVRDVVRVQAINDATNVTGVTVQNVKGTGYSHGVFISGKKLTRVSVSD
;
A
#
# COMPACT_ATOMS: atom_id res chain seq x y z
N MET A 1 -17.21 -5.08 89.07
CA MET A 1 -17.11 -6.27 88.21
C MET A 1 -15.65 -6.67 88.11
N THR A 2 -15.31 -7.90 88.47
CA THR A 2 -13.96 -8.46 88.32
C THR A 2 -13.78 -8.89 86.86
N ARG A 3 -12.69 -8.46 86.20
CA ARG A 3 -12.37 -8.86 84.81
C ARG A 3 -11.51 -10.12 84.83
N LEU A 4 -11.68 -10.98 83.83
CA LEU A 4 -10.80 -12.13 83.62
C LEU A 4 -9.46 -11.62 83.06
N PRO A 5 -8.31 -11.92 83.67
CA PRO A 5 -7.02 -11.56 83.12
C PRO A 5 -6.70 -12.47 81.93
N GLU A 6 -6.26 -11.85 80.84
CA GLU A 6 -5.81 -12.53 79.62
C GLU A 6 -4.29 -12.41 79.51
N SER A 7 -3.63 -13.45 79.02
CA SER A 7 -2.20 -13.45 78.72
C SER A 7 -1.97 -14.13 77.37
N SER A 8 -0.98 -13.65 76.62
CA SER A 8 -0.62 -14.22 75.32
C SER A 8 0.09 -15.56 75.51
N LEU A 9 -0.70 -16.63 75.61
CA LEU A 9 -0.22 -17.98 75.87
C LEU A 9 -1.10 -18.97 75.12
N TRP A 10 -0.48 -19.87 74.37
CA TRP A 10 -1.16 -21.03 73.82
C TRP A 10 -1.24 -22.13 74.89
N GLU A 11 -2.40 -22.25 75.52
CA GLU A 11 -2.68 -23.40 76.39
C GLU A 11 -2.77 -24.66 75.53
N GLU A 12 -2.10 -25.76 75.85
CA GLU A 12 -2.18 -26.99 75.01
C GLU A 12 -3.51 -27.74 75.17
N GLU A 13 -4.13 -27.65 76.34
CA GLU A 13 -5.40 -28.29 76.67
C GLU A 13 -6.36 -27.29 77.35
N ILE A 14 -7.67 -27.45 77.12
CA ILE A 14 -8.70 -26.70 77.83
C ILE A 14 -9.36 -27.65 78.82
N GLU A 15 -9.06 -27.46 80.11
CA GLU A 15 -9.65 -28.25 81.17
C GLU A 15 -11.18 -28.11 81.18
N LEU A 16 -11.88 -29.22 81.43
CA LEU A 16 -13.30 -29.21 81.74
C LEU A 16 -13.50 -29.30 83.24
N ILE A 17 -14.57 -28.68 83.73
CA ILE A 17 -14.97 -28.80 85.14
C ILE A 17 -15.27 -30.27 85.43
N SER A 18 -14.58 -30.85 86.41
CA SER A 18 -14.81 -32.24 86.80
C SER A 18 -16.08 -32.38 87.64
N ARG A 19 -16.74 -33.55 87.55
CA ARG A 19 -17.90 -33.89 88.38
C ARG A 19 -17.58 -33.99 89.88
N SER A 20 -16.30 -34.16 90.23
CA SER A 20 -15.83 -34.23 91.62
C SER A 20 -15.50 -32.86 92.22
N GLU A 21 -15.57 -31.78 91.44
CA GLU A 21 -15.19 -30.45 91.88
C GLU A 21 -16.40 -29.61 92.30
N ARG A 22 -16.25 -28.84 93.38
CA ARG A 22 -17.28 -27.89 93.82
C ARG A 22 -17.26 -26.67 92.90
N VAL A 23 -18.40 -26.35 92.29
CA VAL A 23 -18.55 -25.14 91.47
C VAL A 23 -18.32 -23.91 92.34
N SER A 24 -17.22 -23.20 92.08
CA SER A 24 -16.86 -21.95 92.73
C SER A 24 -16.65 -20.85 91.69
N GLY A 25 -17.16 -19.66 91.99
CA GLY A 25 -16.88 -18.44 91.24
C GLY A 25 -15.63 -17.73 91.75
N GLY A 26 -15.37 -16.53 91.25
CA GLY A 26 -14.15 -15.76 91.55
C GLY A 26 -13.02 -16.04 90.56
N LEU A 27 -11.93 -15.28 90.67
CA LEU A 27 -10.83 -15.28 89.71
C LEU A 27 -10.22 -16.68 89.48
N ASP A 28 -10.05 -17.43 90.57
CA ASP A 28 -9.47 -18.78 90.57
C ASP A 28 -10.53 -19.88 90.79
N GLY A 29 -11.81 -19.53 90.62
CA GLY A 29 -12.91 -20.47 90.76
C GLY A 29 -12.89 -21.55 89.68
N VAL A 30 -13.29 -22.78 90.04
CA VAL A 30 -13.29 -23.93 89.11
C VAL A 30 -14.08 -23.64 87.83
N ALA A 31 -15.16 -22.85 87.95
CA ALA A 31 -16.00 -22.47 86.83
C ALA A 31 -15.29 -21.61 85.76
N ASN A 32 -14.22 -20.91 86.14
CA ASN A 32 -13.53 -19.95 85.27
C ASN A 32 -12.23 -20.50 84.65
N ARG A 33 -11.76 -21.70 85.04
CA ARG A 33 -10.54 -22.29 84.43
C ARG A 33 -10.66 -22.51 82.92
N PRO A 34 -11.74 -23.09 82.38
CA PRO A 34 -11.88 -23.27 80.92
C PRO A 34 -11.95 -21.92 80.19
N LEU A 35 -12.65 -20.95 80.80
CA LEU A 35 -12.79 -19.59 80.26
C LEU A 35 -11.45 -18.87 80.22
N LYS A 36 -10.60 -19.02 81.26
CA LYS A 36 -9.25 -18.46 81.31
C LYS A 36 -8.36 -19.06 80.21
N GLY A 37 -8.42 -20.38 80.01
CA GLY A 37 -7.63 -21.03 78.97
C GLY A 37 -8.04 -20.60 77.55
N LEU A 38 -9.35 -20.49 77.30
CA LEU A 38 -9.86 -19.97 76.02
C LEU A 38 -9.51 -18.50 75.81
N ALA A 39 -9.56 -17.68 76.86
CA ALA A 39 -9.22 -16.27 76.78
C ALA A 39 -7.72 -16.06 76.49
N ASN A 40 -6.83 -16.87 77.07
CA ASN A 40 -5.40 -16.88 76.77
C ASN A 40 -5.11 -17.28 75.31
N ARG A 41 -5.71 -18.38 74.82
CA ARG A 41 -5.58 -18.79 73.41
C ARG A 41 -6.10 -17.71 72.45
N THR A 42 -7.21 -17.07 72.78
CA THR A 42 -7.78 -15.97 71.98
C THR A 42 -6.83 -14.78 71.93
N ARG A 43 -6.21 -14.42 73.06
CA ARG A 43 -5.18 -13.38 73.11
C ARG A 43 -3.95 -13.75 72.28
N TYR A 44 -3.45 -14.98 72.39
CA TYR A 44 -2.34 -15.47 71.58
C TYR A 44 -2.62 -15.42 70.08
N LEU A 45 -3.79 -15.92 69.65
CA LEU A 45 -4.19 -15.86 68.24
C LEU A 45 -4.36 -14.42 67.75
N LYS A 46 -4.85 -13.53 68.60
CA LYS A 46 -4.93 -12.10 68.28
C LYS A 46 -3.54 -11.52 68.07
N ASP A 47 -2.59 -11.79 68.95
CA ASP A 47 -1.23 -11.26 68.82
C ASP A 47 -0.52 -11.83 67.57
N MET A 48 -0.70 -13.12 67.28
CA MET A 48 -0.20 -13.75 66.04
C MET A 48 -0.84 -13.17 64.78
N ALA A 49 -2.14 -12.87 64.82
CA ALA A 49 -2.84 -12.20 63.72
C ALA A 49 -2.36 -10.76 63.54
N ASP A 50 -2.21 -10.00 64.63
CA ASP A 50 -1.71 -8.63 64.62
C ASP A 50 -0.23 -8.60 64.11
N GLU A 51 0.59 -9.59 64.47
CA GLU A 51 1.96 -9.76 63.95
C GLU A 51 1.97 -10.10 62.46
N SER A 52 1.11 -11.04 62.03
CA SER A 52 0.94 -11.37 60.62
C SER A 52 0.48 -10.16 59.81
N ASP A 53 -0.50 -9.41 60.32
CA ASP A 53 -0.99 -8.18 59.68
C ASP A 53 0.11 -7.12 59.58
N ALA A 54 0.93 -6.96 60.61
CA ALA A 54 2.08 -6.06 60.58
C ALA A 54 3.13 -6.47 59.54
N LEU A 55 3.44 -7.77 59.44
CA LEU A 55 4.37 -8.32 58.46
C LEU A 55 3.85 -8.17 57.02
N VAL A 56 2.55 -8.39 56.80
CA VAL A 56 1.89 -8.18 55.50
C VAL A 56 1.88 -6.69 55.15
N ALA A 57 1.52 -5.81 56.08
CA ALA A 57 1.50 -4.36 55.87
C ALA A 57 2.89 -3.80 55.53
N GLN A 58 3.96 -4.30 56.15
CA GLN A 58 5.33 -3.92 55.79
C GLN A 58 5.72 -4.38 54.38
N LYS A 59 5.34 -5.61 53.98
CA LYS A 59 5.63 -6.13 52.64
C LYS A 59 4.81 -5.48 51.53
N VAL A 60 3.62 -4.97 51.84
CA VAL A 60 2.72 -4.32 50.88
C VAL A 60 2.96 -2.82 50.78
N SER A 61 3.47 -2.15 51.84
CA SER A 61 3.63 -0.69 51.86
C SER A 61 4.96 -0.16 51.30
N ALA A 62 6.04 -0.96 51.29
CA ALA A 62 7.33 -0.53 50.73
C ALA A 62 7.37 -0.76 49.21
N VAL A 63 6.61 0.05 48.47
CA VAL A 63 6.71 0.08 47.00
C VAL A 63 8.10 0.59 46.64
N LYS A 64 9.00 -0.34 46.29
CA LYS A 64 10.34 0.01 45.78
C LYS A 64 10.18 0.68 44.42
N THR A 65 10.88 1.78 44.19
CA THR A 65 10.88 2.50 42.91
C THR A 65 12.30 2.72 42.41
N PHE A 66 12.46 2.82 41.09
CA PHE A 66 13.74 3.22 40.49
C PHE A 66 14.14 4.66 40.86
N ASP A 67 13.15 5.53 41.09
CA ASP A 67 13.38 6.95 41.43
C ASP A 67 14.03 7.11 42.81
N GLU A 68 13.55 6.36 43.81
CA GLU A 68 14.12 6.37 45.17
C GLU A 68 15.32 5.44 45.32
N GLY A 69 15.46 4.48 44.41
CA GLY A 69 16.46 3.41 44.49
C GLY A 69 16.06 2.33 45.49
N ALA A 70 16.63 1.14 45.33
CA ALA A 70 16.34 0.00 46.20
C ALA A 70 17.42 -1.07 46.10
N THR A 71 17.49 -1.95 47.10
CA THR A 71 18.16 -3.25 46.97
C THR A 71 17.10 -4.35 46.95
N LEU A 72 17.12 -5.18 45.92
CA LEU A 72 16.30 -6.39 45.84
C LEU A 72 17.12 -7.56 46.37
N GLU A 73 16.58 -8.34 47.30
CA GLU A 73 17.29 -9.47 47.95
C GLU A 73 16.85 -10.84 47.41
N SER A 74 15.71 -10.91 46.71
CA SER A 74 15.19 -12.16 46.17
C SER A 74 14.33 -11.98 44.92
N PRO A 75 14.10 -13.07 44.13
CA PRO A 75 13.24 -13.04 42.94
C PRO A 75 11.77 -12.67 43.20
N ARG A 76 11.34 -12.62 44.47
CA ARG A 76 9.95 -12.29 44.85
C ARG A 76 9.70 -10.80 44.97
N GLU A 77 10.74 -9.99 44.88
CA GLU A 77 10.65 -8.55 45.09
C GLU A 77 10.47 -7.84 43.75
N GLU A 78 9.44 -7.00 43.69
CA GLU A 78 9.15 -6.13 42.56
C GLU A 78 9.68 -4.71 42.82
N ILE A 79 9.97 -4.00 41.74
CA ILE A 79 10.30 -2.58 41.74
C ILE A 79 9.50 -1.87 40.63
N LEU A 80 9.07 -0.64 40.87
CA LEU A 80 8.36 0.17 39.88
C LEU A 80 9.30 1.08 39.08
N TYR A 81 9.12 1.10 37.76
CA TYR A 81 9.63 2.13 36.87
C TYR A 81 8.45 2.85 36.20
N GLY A 82 8.17 4.08 36.63
CA GLY A 82 6.91 4.76 36.31
C GLY A 82 5.72 3.93 36.82
N ALA A 83 4.83 3.51 35.92
CA ALA A 83 3.67 2.67 36.23
C ALA A 83 3.92 1.16 36.08
N TYR A 84 5.10 0.75 35.64
CA TYR A 84 5.39 -0.64 35.29
C TYR A 84 6.12 -1.37 36.42
N ARG A 85 5.70 -2.60 36.71
CA ARG A 85 6.33 -3.50 37.69
C ARG A 85 7.38 -4.37 37.02
N LEU A 86 8.56 -4.45 37.62
CA LEU A 86 9.67 -5.27 37.17
C LEU A 86 10.21 -6.14 38.30
N VAL A 87 10.76 -7.29 37.94
CA VAL A 87 11.57 -8.16 38.79
C VAL A 87 12.97 -8.31 38.21
N TRP A 88 13.94 -8.55 39.08
CA TRP A 88 15.29 -8.91 38.66
C TRP A 88 15.39 -10.42 38.47
N THR A 89 15.94 -10.86 37.34
CA THR A 89 16.11 -12.29 37.01
C THR A 89 17.57 -12.74 37.04
N GLY A 90 18.48 -11.85 37.44
CA GLY A 90 19.91 -12.14 37.60
C GLY A 90 20.28 -12.60 39.02
N GLN A 91 21.54 -12.42 39.37
CA GLN A 91 22.05 -12.74 40.72
C GLN A 91 21.62 -11.69 41.75
N PHE A 92 21.34 -12.13 42.97
CA PHE A 92 20.98 -11.30 44.12
C PHE A 92 22.16 -11.18 45.10
N PRO A 93 22.28 -10.08 45.87
CA PRO A 93 21.40 -8.92 45.89
C PRO A 93 21.57 -8.02 44.66
N LYS A 94 20.49 -7.34 44.26
CA LYS A 94 20.50 -6.36 43.17
C LYS A 94 20.28 -4.96 43.71
N THR A 95 21.35 -4.16 43.74
CA THR A 95 21.26 -2.73 44.05
C THR A 95 20.86 -1.93 42.81
N VAL A 96 19.84 -1.07 42.98
CA VAL A 96 19.29 -0.12 42.02
C VAL A 96 19.54 1.28 42.57
N PRO A 97 20.45 2.07 41.98
CA PRO A 97 20.66 3.45 42.40
C PRO A 97 19.42 4.31 42.18
N ALA A 98 19.22 5.32 43.03
CA ALA A 98 18.16 6.31 42.88
C ALA A 98 18.26 7.05 41.53
N GLY A 99 17.12 7.28 40.87
CA GLY A 99 17.00 7.92 39.57
C GLY A 99 17.57 7.11 38.39
N SER A 100 17.90 5.83 38.60
CA SER A 100 18.41 4.97 37.52
C SER A 100 17.28 4.41 36.65
N THR A 101 17.64 3.74 35.54
CA THR A 101 16.66 3.12 34.63
C THR A 101 16.91 1.62 34.49
N PRO A 102 15.91 0.83 34.05
CA PRO A 102 16.12 -0.57 33.72
C PRO A 102 17.26 -0.77 32.69
N SER A 103 17.37 0.09 31.67
CA SER A 103 18.45 0.01 30.67
C SER A 103 19.83 0.24 31.30
N GLY A 104 19.97 1.25 32.16
CA GLY A 104 21.23 1.59 32.83
C GLY A 104 21.67 0.62 33.94
N THR A 105 20.80 -0.29 34.37
CA THR A 105 21.06 -1.19 35.51
C THR A 105 21.00 -2.67 35.16
N GLY A 106 21.06 -3.03 33.88
CA GLY A 106 21.16 -4.44 33.45
C GLY A 106 20.38 -4.76 32.17
N GLY A 107 19.49 -3.87 31.74
CA GLY A 107 18.63 -4.07 30.57
C GLY A 107 17.49 -5.05 30.81
N VAL A 108 16.48 -5.00 29.93
CA VAL A 108 15.35 -5.94 29.94
C VAL A 108 15.71 -7.14 29.05
N LYS A 109 16.07 -8.26 29.68
CA LYS A 109 16.53 -9.50 29.01
C LYS A 109 16.62 -10.65 30.01
N ALA A 110 16.87 -11.86 29.52
CA ALA A 110 17.20 -13.01 30.38
C ALA A 110 18.43 -12.69 31.27
N GLY A 111 18.30 -12.92 32.57
CA GLY A 111 19.32 -12.57 33.58
C GLY A 111 19.38 -11.08 33.92
N GLY A 112 18.49 -10.26 33.35
CA GLY A 112 18.32 -8.84 33.64
C GLY A 112 16.94 -8.54 34.23
N TRP A 113 16.39 -7.37 33.90
CA TRP A 113 15.02 -7.00 34.27
C TRP A 113 13.98 -7.75 33.45
N ALA A 114 12.87 -8.12 34.08
CA ALA A 114 11.68 -8.64 33.41
C ALA A 114 10.44 -7.92 33.94
N TYR A 115 9.52 -7.54 33.05
CA TYR A 115 8.23 -6.99 33.45
C TYR A 115 7.34 -8.10 34.03
N THR A 116 6.63 -7.80 35.12
CA THR A 116 5.67 -8.76 35.73
C THR A 116 4.25 -8.60 35.20
N SER A 117 3.99 -7.56 34.40
CA SER A 117 2.73 -7.37 33.67
C SER A 117 2.91 -7.53 32.16
N ASP A 118 1.80 -7.82 31.47
CA ASP A 118 1.75 -7.91 30.01
C ASP A 118 1.68 -6.53 29.32
N ALA A 119 1.61 -5.44 30.09
CA ALA A 119 1.41 -4.08 29.58
C ALA A 119 2.48 -3.66 28.56
N MET A 120 3.75 -4.02 28.78
CA MET A 120 4.84 -3.71 27.84
C MET A 120 4.80 -4.58 26.59
N ILE A 121 4.39 -5.84 26.70
CA ILE A 121 4.18 -6.69 25.53
C ILE A 121 3.04 -6.13 24.69
N ARG A 122 1.93 -5.72 25.32
CA ARG A 122 0.81 -5.05 24.61
C ARG A 122 1.26 -3.76 23.96
N ALA A 123 2.02 -2.92 24.66
CA ALA A 123 2.55 -1.66 24.12
C ALA A 123 3.46 -1.91 22.89
N ASN A 124 4.38 -2.87 22.99
CA ASN A 124 5.26 -3.24 21.89
C ASN A 124 4.50 -3.82 20.70
N LEU A 125 3.50 -4.68 20.94
CA LEU A 125 2.69 -5.28 19.88
C LEU A 125 1.74 -4.27 19.21
N SER A 126 1.30 -3.24 19.94
CA SER A 126 0.42 -2.18 19.40
C SER A 126 1.18 -1.02 18.76
N SER A 127 2.51 -0.96 18.92
CA SER A 127 3.34 0.12 18.38
C SER A 127 3.48 0.01 16.86
N ASP A 128 3.49 1.17 16.20
CA ASP A 128 3.79 1.38 14.79
C ASP A 128 5.26 1.77 14.53
N ASP A 129 6.09 1.84 15.57
CA ASP A 129 7.51 2.14 15.48
C ASP A 129 8.29 1.00 14.78
N GLU A 130 9.40 1.36 14.14
CA GLU A 130 10.35 0.36 13.64
C GLU A 130 10.90 -0.49 14.81
N GLU A 131 11.22 -1.75 14.52
CA GLU A 131 11.63 -2.76 15.52
C GLU A 131 10.54 -3.23 16.51
N LEU A 132 9.36 -2.59 16.52
CA LEU A 132 8.19 -3.00 17.31
C LEU A 132 7.03 -3.49 16.43
N GLY A 133 5.91 -3.87 17.03
CA GLY A 133 4.72 -4.35 16.33
C GLY A 133 5.01 -5.52 15.39
N ALA A 134 4.69 -5.34 14.10
CA ALA A 134 4.93 -6.34 13.06
C ALA A 134 6.43 -6.63 12.79
N TRP A 135 7.35 -5.77 13.25
CA TRP A 135 8.78 -6.03 13.17
C TRP A 135 9.26 -7.09 14.16
N LEU A 136 8.55 -7.29 15.28
CA LEU A 136 8.89 -8.32 16.27
C LEU A 136 8.50 -9.73 15.81
N VAL A 137 7.61 -9.84 14.82
CA VAL A 137 7.05 -11.12 14.38
C VAL A 137 7.90 -11.68 13.24
N ALA A 138 8.54 -12.81 13.49
CA ALA A 138 9.28 -13.53 12.46
C ALA A 138 8.33 -14.08 11.38
N TYR A 139 8.79 -14.03 10.13
CA TYR A 139 8.12 -14.56 8.95
C TYR A 139 9.09 -15.48 8.20
N LEU A 140 8.62 -16.69 7.90
CA LEU A 140 9.34 -17.68 7.10
C LEU A 140 8.41 -18.16 5.98
N ALA A 141 8.79 -17.93 4.72
CA ALA A 141 7.95 -18.30 3.58
C ALA A 141 7.87 -19.82 3.34
N GLY A 142 8.82 -20.59 3.87
CA GLY A 142 8.90 -22.05 3.78
C GLY A 142 10.27 -22.56 4.25
N ASP A 143 10.43 -23.89 4.30
CA ASP A 143 11.57 -24.57 4.95
C ASP A 143 12.97 -24.21 4.39
N SER A 144 13.05 -23.68 3.17
CA SER A 144 14.31 -23.25 2.54
C SER A 144 14.46 -21.73 2.41
N ALA A 145 13.55 -20.94 2.99
CA ALA A 145 13.59 -19.48 2.90
C ALA A 145 14.49 -18.87 3.99
N ALA A 146 15.01 -17.67 3.72
CA ALA A 146 15.61 -16.86 4.77
C ALA A 146 14.52 -16.25 5.65
N THR A 147 14.70 -16.30 6.97
CA THR A 147 13.79 -15.65 7.93
C THR A 147 13.81 -14.14 7.75
N ARG A 148 12.63 -13.51 7.76
CA ARG A 148 12.43 -12.06 7.74
C ARG A 148 11.46 -11.67 8.85
N THR A 149 11.10 -10.39 8.96
CA THR A 149 9.97 -9.95 9.78
C THR A 149 8.70 -9.85 8.94
N VAL A 150 7.52 -9.93 9.57
CA VAL A 150 6.24 -9.70 8.90
C VAL A 150 6.19 -8.32 8.26
N ALA A 151 6.66 -7.28 8.97
CA ALA A 151 6.74 -5.92 8.44
C ALA A 151 7.60 -5.84 7.16
N ALA A 152 8.79 -6.45 7.16
CA ALA A 152 9.66 -6.46 5.98
C ALA A 152 9.00 -7.16 4.78
N ARG A 153 8.28 -8.26 5.01
CA ARG A 153 7.57 -8.97 3.95
C ARG A 153 6.42 -8.15 3.37
N LEU A 154 5.66 -7.45 4.21
CA LEU A 154 4.53 -6.62 3.77
C LEU A 154 4.99 -5.36 3.02
N ARG A 155 6.24 -4.90 3.20
CA ARG A 155 6.80 -3.75 2.47
C ARG A 155 7.45 -4.10 1.12
N ASP A 156 7.51 -5.37 0.71
CA ASP A 156 7.98 -5.75 -0.64
C ASP A 156 7.11 -5.12 -1.74
N PHE A 157 5.81 -5.03 -1.46
CA PHE A 157 4.79 -4.35 -2.26
C PHE A 157 3.87 -3.61 -1.30
N VAL A 158 3.61 -2.34 -1.56
CA VAL A 158 2.70 -1.55 -0.73
C VAL A 158 1.37 -1.33 -1.45
N SER A 159 0.26 -1.28 -0.71
CA SER A 159 -1.06 -1.00 -1.28
C SER A 159 -1.33 0.51 -1.30
N LEU A 160 -2.06 0.98 -2.32
CA LEU A 160 -2.64 2.34 -2.32
C LEU A 160 -3.42 2.62 -1.03
N HIS A 161 -4.15 1.62 -0.52
CA HIS A 161 -4.97 1.78 0.68
C HIS A 161 -4.15 1.88 1.96
N ASP A 162 -2.88 1.46 1.97
CA ASP A 162 -2.00 1.61 3.14
C ASP A 162 -1.69 3.10 3.43
N TYR A 163 -1.81 3.97 2.42
CA TYR A 163 -1.47 5.39 2.50
C TYR A 163 -2.67 6.33 2.41
N TRP A 164 -3.88 5.79 2.28
CA TRP A 164 -5.10 6.59 2.30
C TRP A 164 -5.52 6.89 3.74
N SER A 165 -5.86 8.16 3.99
CA SER A 165 -6.41 8.62 5.27
C SER A 165 -7.86 9.09 5.09
N PRO A 166 -8.73 8.96 6.10
CA PRO A 166 -10.06 9.58 6.09
C PRO A 166 -10.05 11.08 5.76
N THR A 167 -8.95 11.77 6.05
CA THR A 167 -8.77 13.20 5.72
C THR A 167 -8.56 13.47 4.23
N ASP A 168 -8.09 12.48 3.46
CA ASP A 168 -7.96 12.57 2.00
C ASP A 168 -9.34 12.53 1.30
N GLY A 169 -10.37 12.05 2.01
CA GLY A 169 -11.74 11.98 1.51
C GLY A 169 -11.85 11.14 0.24
N ALA A 170 -12.42 11.73 -0.82
CA ALA A 170 -12.57 11.07 -2.11
C ALA A 170 -11.32 11.15 -3.01
N ASP A 171 -10.26 11.88 -2.62
CA ASP A 171 -9.04 12.02 -3.43
C ASP A 171 -7.98 11.01 -3.01
N TYR A 172 -7.59 10.12 -3.92
CA TYR A 172 -6.55 9.12 -3.73
C TYR A 172 -5.18 9.58 -4.26
N ALA A 173 -5.08 10.76 -4.88
CA ALA A 173 -3.79 11.27 -5.35
C ALA A 173 -2.77 11.47 -4.21
N PRO A 174 -3.14 11.99 -3.02
CA PRO A 174 -2.22 12.06 -1.89
C PRO A 174 -1.72 10.68 -1.45
N ALA A 175 -2.60 9.69 -1.39
CA ALA A 175 -2.26 8.31 -1.02
C ALA A 175 -1.30 7.68 -2.04
N LEU A 176 -1.57 7.84 -3.34
CA LEU A 176 -0.71 7.29 -4.38
C LEU A 176 0.68 7.95 -4.39
N ASN A 177 0.75 9.27 -4.19
CA ASN A 177 2.03 9.98 -4.07
C ASN A 177 2.83 9.52 -2.86
N LYS A 178 2.18 9.31 -1.69
CA LYS A 178 2.84 8.76 -0.49
C LYS A 178 3.36 7.33 -0.77
N ALA A 179 2.56 6.47 -1.38
CA ALA A 179 2.97 5.11 -1.73
C ALA A 179 4.20 5.09 -2.65
N LEU A 180 4.17 5.89 -3.73
CA LEU A 180 5.28 6.01 -4.68
C LEU A 180 6.56 6.62 -4.07
N SER A 181 6.43 7.39 -2.97
CA SER A 181 7.59 7.99 -2.29
C SER A 181 8.39 7.01 -1.43
N VAL A 182 7.78 5.88 -1.04
CA VAL A 182 8.39 4.90 -0.13
C VAL A 182 8.62 3.54 -0.78
N SER A 183 7.96 3.25 -1.91
CA SER A 183 8.17 2.02 -2.67
C SER A 183 7.95 2.25 -4.17
N PRO A 184 8.81 1.70 -5.04
CA PRO A 184 8.52 1.64 -6.47
C PRO A 184 7.41 0.62 -6.78
N ASN A 185 7.13 -0.32 -5.87
CA ASN A 185 6.17 -1.42 -6.08
C ASN A 185 4.84 -1.10 -5.38
N VAL A 186 3.88 -0.58 -6.14
CA VAL A 186 2.58 -0.15 -5.63
C VAL A 186 1.45 -0.98 -6.22
N LEU A 187 0.64 -1.55 -5.34
CA LEU A 187 -0.54 -2.33 -5.65
C LEU A 187 -1.78 -1.45 -5.62
N ILE A 188 -2.61 -1.54 -6.66
CA ILE A 188 -3.91 -0.89 -6.73
C ILE A 188 -4.99 -1.93 -6.40
N PRO A 189 -5.71 -1.79 -5.28
CA PRO A 189 -6.82 -2.68 -4.95
C PRO A 189 -7.99 -2.53 -5.93
N PRO A 190 -8.91 -3.51 -6.01
CA PRO A 190 -10.16 -3.36 -6.72
C PRO A 190 -11.00 -2.20 -6.16
N GLY A 191 -11.56 -1.40 -7.05
CA GLY A 191 -12.35 -0.21 -6.72
C GLY A 191 -12.01 0.97 -7.64
N LYS A 192 -12.89 1.98 -7.62
CA LYS A 192 -12.67 3.26 -8.31
C LYS A 192 -12.04 4.27 -7.37
N HIS A 193 -10.83 4.69 -7.69
CA HIS A 193 -10.02 5.61 -6.89
C HIS A 193 -9.88 6.93 -7.67
N TYR A 194 -10.54 7.98 -7.19
CA TYR A 194 -10.46 9.28 -7.86
C TYR A 194 -9.13 9.96 -7.56
N LEU A 195 -8.40 10.38 -8.60
CA LEU A 195 -7.22 11.24 -8.49
C LEU A 195 -7.64 12.66 -8.88
N LYS A 196 -7.76 13.57 -7.91
CA LYS A 196 -8.12 14.98 -8.17
C LYS A 196 -6.91 15.85 -8.55
N SER A 197 -5.74 15.24 -8.64
CA SER A 197 -4.54 15.84 -9.20
C SER A 197 -3.79 14.78 -10.03
N THR A 198 -3.07 15.24 -11.05
CA THR A 198 -2.20 14.39 -11.87
C THR A 198 -1.10 13.78 -11.01
N VAL A 199 -0.90 12.47 -11.13
CA VAL A 199 0.20 11.77 -10.45
C VAL A 199 1.32 11.49 -11.43
N SER A 200 2.56 11.73 -10.99
CA SER A 200 3.77 11.41 -11.74
C SER A 200 4.43 10.15 -11.20
N LEU A 201 4.81 9.26 -12.12
CA LEU A 201 5.54 8.04 -11.78
C LEU A 201 7.05 8.34 -11.74
N VAL A 202 7.79 7.56 -10.97
CA VAL A 202 9.25 7.68 -10.84
C VAL A 202 9.94 6.51 -11.55
N SER A 203 11.25 6.61 -11.76
CA SER A 203 11.98 5.50 -12.36
C SER A 203 11.88 4.23 -11.50
N GLY A 204 11.71 3.08 -12.14
CA GLY A 204 11.52 1.80 -11.47
C GLY A 204 10.09 1.48 -11.03
N THR A 205 9.12 2.40 -11.22
CA THR A 205 7.73 2.18 -10.77
C THR A 205 7.13 0.89 -11.35
N ARG A 206 6.48 0.10 -10.50
CA ARG A 206 5.58 -1.00 -10.81
C ARG A 206 4.22 -0.67 -10.20
N LEU A 207 3.28 -0.23 -11.04
CA LEU A 207 1.91 0.03 -10.63
C LEU A 207 1.03 -1.10 -11.12
N ILE A 208 0.57 -1.95 -10.20
CA ILE A 208 -0.05 -3.23 -10.53
C ILE A 208 -1.45 -3.32 -9.92
N GLY A 209 -2.46 -3.59 -10.72
CA GLY A 209 -3.80 -3.91 -10.23
C GLY A 209 -3.88 -5.30 -9.60
N LEU A 210 -4.59 -5.44 -8.48
CA LEU A 210 -4.80 -6.70 -7.77
C LEU A 210 -5.96 -7.55 -8.30
N GLY A 211 -6.41 -7.29 -9.52
CA GLY A 211 -7.49 -8.03 -10.16
C GLY A 211 -8.41 -7.14 -11.00
N PRO A 212 -9.63 -7.61 -11.33
CA PRO A 212 -10.57 -6.81 -12.09
C PRO A 212 -10.98 -5.55 -11.30
N ASN A 213 -11.36 -4.50 -12.04
CA ASN A 213 -11.85 -3.23 -11.49
C ASN A 213 -10.83 -2.44 -10.66
N CYS A 214 -9.53 -2.56 -10.89
CA CYS A 214 -8.52 -1.67 -10.32
C CYS A 214 -8.47 -0.36 -11.11
N ILE A 215 -9.26 0.63 -10.70
CA ILE A 215 -9.51 1.85 -11.49
C ILE A 215 -8.86 3.07 -10.84
N LEU A 216 -8.05 3.79 -11.61
CA LEU A 216 -7.56 5.13 -11.31
C LEU A 216 -8.31 6.13 -12.20
N SER A 217 -9.08 7.04 -11.61
CA SER A 217 -9.99 7.91 -12.36
C SER A 217 -9.73 9.38 -12.07
N SER A 218 -9.62 10.22 -13.09
CA SER A 218 -9.96 11.64 -12.92
C SER A 218 -11.42 11.74 -12.49
N PRO A 219 -11.82 12.77 -11.72
CA PRO A 219 -13.22 13.14 -11.57
C PRO A 219 -13.88 13.34 -12.94
N ASP A 220 -15.18 13.03 -13.01
CA ASP A 220 -15.98 13.29 -14.20
C ASP A 220 -16.03 14.80 -14.48
N ALA A 221 -15.99 15.15 -15.76
CA ALA A 221 -16.20 16.50 -16.20
C ALA A 221 -17.60 16.99 -15.79
N VAL A 222 -17.66 18.16 -15.18
CA VAL A 222 -18.88 18.86 -14.76
C VAL A 222 -19.24 20.00 -15.71
N SER A 223 -18.35 20.38 -16.63
CA SER A 223 -18.57 21.46 -17.57
C SER A 223 -18.52 21.00 -19.03
N ALA A 224 -19.27 21.68 -19.89
CA ALA A 224 -19.22 21.44 -21.34
C ALA A 224 -17.84 21.72 -21.94
N SER A 225 -17.09 22.63 -21.30
CA SER A 225 -15.71 22.95 -21.66
C SER A 225 -14.69 21.95 -21.10
N GLY A 226 -15.07 20.99 -20.25
CA GLY A 226 -14.17 20.03 -19.61
C GLY A 226 -12.99 20.69 -18.88
N ALA A 227 -13.17 21.91 -18.36
CA ALA A 227 -12.12 22.76 -17.79
C ALA A 227 -11.29 22.07 -16.71
N GLU A 228 -11.98 21.32 -15.87
CA GLU A 228 -11.54 20.57 -14.71
C GLU A 228 -10.85 19.24 -15.01
N MET A 229 -10.95 18.74 -16.25
CA MET A 229 -10.35 17.46 -16.61
C MET A 229 -8.82 17.53 -16.51
N LEU A 230 -8.22 16.46 -16.00
CA LEU A 230 -6.78 16.33 -15.83
C LEU A 230 -6.25 15.05 -16.47
N THR A 231 -4.95 15.04 -16.75
CA THR A 231 -4.26 13.80 -17.10
C THR A 231 -4.05 12.98 -15.84
N VAL A 232 -4.51 11.74 -15.82
CA VAL A 232 -4.50 10.90 -14.62
C VAL A 232 -3.06 10.60 -14.23
N LEU A 233 -2.30 10.04 -15.17
CA LEU A 233 -0.88 9.72 -14.99
C LEU A 233 -0.05 10.51 -16.00
N ARG A 234 0.89 11.34 -15.50
CA ARG A 234 1.81 12.09 -16.36
C ARG A 234 3.22 12.00 -15.84
N THR A 235 4.12 11.49 -16.66
CA THR A 235 5.52 11.27 -16.29
C THR A 235 6.46 11.89 -17.32
N THR A 236 7.55 12.49 -16.85
CA THR A 236 8.57 13.08 -17.72
C THR A 236 9.97 12.65 -17.27
N GLY A 237 10.80 12.16 -18.18
CA GLY A 237 12.22 11.89 -17.89
C GLY A 237 12.49 10.71 -16.97
N ALA A 238 11.60 9.72 -16.91
CA ALA A 238 11.77 8.53 -16.06
C ALA A 238 11.98 7.25 -16.88
N SER A 239 12.50 6.21 -16.23
CA SER A 239 12.84 4.94 -16.88
C SER A 239 12.37 3.71 -16.12
N ASP A 240 12.24 2.58 -16.81
CA ASP A 240 11.84 1.30 -16.21
C ASP A 240 10.50 1.40 -15.48
N ILE A 241 9.43 1.68 -16.22
CA ILE A 241 8.07 1.84 -15.70
C ILE A 241 7.20 0.68 -16.16
N VAL A 242 6.48 0.06 -15.23
CA VAL A 242 5.44 -0.94 -15.53
C VAL A 242 4.10 -0.45 -15.02
N LEU A 243 3.13 -0.38 -15.94
CA LEU A 243 1.71 -0.33 -15.63
C LEU A 243 1.10 -1.68 -15.99
N GLN A 244 0.43 -2.33 -15.04
CA GLN A 244 -0.11 -3.66 -15.27
C GLN A 244 -1.48 -3.86 -14.64
N ASP A 245 -2.42 -4.44 -15.39
CA ASP A 245 -3.75 -4.86 -14.91
C ASP A 245 -4.57 -3.68 -14.33
N LEU A 246 -4.53 -2.52 -15.00
CA LEU A 246 -5.17 -1.27 -14.57
C LEU A 246 -6.23 -0.78 -15.55
N VAL A 247 -7.26 -0.12 -15.02
CA VAL A 247 -8.18 0.73 -15.78
C VAL A 247 -7.91 2.18 -15.40
N ILE A 248 -7.77 3.06 -16.39
CA ILE A 248 -7.48 4.48 -16.20
C ILE A 248 -8.56 5.29 -16.91
N GLU A 249 -9.26 6.15 -16.15
CA GLU A 249 -10.39 6.91 -16.66
C GLU A 249 -10.10 8.41 -16.65
N GLY A 250 -10.16 9.07 -17.81
CA GLY A 250 -9.87 10.50 -17.96
C GLY A 250 -11.00 11.46 -17.57
N GLY A 251 -12.14 10.95 -17.08
CA GLY A 251 -13.29 11.75 -16.64
C GLY A 251 -14.13 12.40 -17.75
N CYS A 252 -13.83 12.17 -19.04
CA CYS A 252 -14.63 12.68 -20.15
C CYS A 252 -15.97 11.96 -20.24
N ASN A 253 -17.06 12.73 -20.39
CA ASN A 253 -18.41 12.21 -20.57
C ASN A 253 -19.13 12.96 -21.71
N ALA A 254 -20.39 12.57 -21.97
CA ALA A 254 -21.20 13.14 -23.07
C ALA A 254 -21.53 14.64 -22.90
N GLY A 255 -21.38 15.19 -21.69
CA GLY A 255 -21.54 16.61 -21.43
C GLY A 255 -20.41 17.46 -21.99
N VAL A 256 -19.22 16.89 -22.24
CA VAL A 256 -18.07 17.60 -22.80
C VAL A 256 -18.24 17.79 -24.30
N THR A 257 -18.45 19.05 -24.73
CA THR A 257 -18.70 19.43 -26.13
C THR A 257 -17.63 20.35 -26.72
N SER A 258 -16.59 20.70 -25.94
CA SER A 258 -15.39 21.39 -26.45
C SER A 258 -14.18 20.44 -26.53
N LYS A 259 -13.32 20.63 -27.54
CA LYS A 259 -12.06 19.88 -27.68
C LYS A 259 -11.14 20.16 -26.48
N ARG A 260 -10.46 19.12 -25.99
CA ARG A 260 -9.52 19.21 -24.86
C ARG A 260 -8.24 18.53 -25.20
N ASN A 261 -7.12 19.18 -24.85
CA ASN A 261 -5.79 18.62 -25.04
C ASN A 261 -5.29 17.87 -23.81
N ILE A 262 -6.14 16.99 -23.26
CA ILE A 262 -5.89 16.26 -22.01
C ILE A 262 -5.94 14.75 -22.28
N ARG A 263 -4.78 14.10 -22.11
CA ARG A 263 -4.62 12.65 -22.23
C ARG A 263 -5.01 11.94 -20.93
N GLY A 264 -5.38 10.66 -20.98
CA GLY A 264 -5.56 9.85 -19.76
C GLY A 264 -4.22 9.48 -19.14
N VAL A 265 -3.31 8.94 -19.97
CA VAL A 265 -1.93 8.60 -19.60
C VAL A 265 -0.97 9.30 -20.56
N ARG A 266 0.08 9.93 -20.02
CA ARG A 266 1.06 10.69 -20.82
C ARG A 266 2.49 10.47 -20.34
N PHE A 267 3.31 9.86 -21.19
CA PHE A 267 4.74 9.72 -20.99
C PHE A 267 5.51 10.67 -21.91
N ILE A 268 6.45 11.42 -21.36
CA ILE A 268 7.27 12.38 -22.11
C ILE A 268 8.75 12.07 -21.85
N ASN A 269 9.53 11.84 -22.89
CA ASN A 269 10.98 11.63 -22.76
C ASN A 269 11.34 10.52 -21.75
N CYS A 270 10.56 9.43 -21.74
CA CYS A 270 10.74 8.29 -20.85
C CYS A 270 11.37 7.10 -21.61
N THR A 271 11.97 6.14 -20.90
CA THR A 271 12.62 4.96 -21.52
C THR A 271 12.23 3.66 -20.80
N ASP A 272 12.16 2.54 -21.50
CA ASP A 272 11.77 1.24 -20.92
C ASP A 272 10.41 1.32 -20.20
N ILE A 273 9.36 1.44 -21.00
CA ILE A 273 7.98 1.53 -20.51
C ILE A 273 7.22 0.29 -20.94
N ARG A 274 6.59 -0.39 -19.99
CA ARG A 274 5.78 -1.57 -20.21
C ARG A 274 4.35 -1.33 -19.73
N MET A 275 3.38 -1.35 -20.64
CA MET A 275 1.96 -1.32 -20.31
C MET A 275 1.34 -2.67 -20.66
N ILE A 276 0.81 -3.38 -19.66
CA ILE A 276 0.36 -4.77 -19.80
C ILE A 276 -1.08 -4.88 -19.30
N ASN A 277 -2.00 -5.36 -20.14
CA ASN A 277 -3.42 -5.54 -19.80
C ASN A 277 -4.07 -4.24 -19.24
N CYS A 278 -3.72 -3.09 -19.81
CA CYS A 278 -4.26 -1.81 -19.36
C CYS A 278 -5.43 -1.35 -20.24
N GLU A 279 -6.45 -0.76 -19.62
CA GLU A 279 -7.49 0.00 -20.30
C GLU A 279 -7.33 1.49 -19.99
N VAL A 280 -7.40 2.35 -21.01
CA VAL A 280 -7.46 3.80 -20.83
C VAL A 280 -8.66 4.34 -21.60
N SER A 281 -9.64 4.87 -20.89
CA SER A 281 -10.96 5.24 -21.42
C SER A 281 -11.43 6.58 -20.87
N HIS A 282 -12.56 7.10 -21.37
CA HIS A 282 -13.13 8.36 -20.92
C HIS A 282 -12.15 9.55 -21.02
N THR A 283 -11.40 9.68 -22.11
CA THR A 283 -10.39 10.74 -22.29
C THR A 283 -10.89 11.89 -23.17
N GLY A 284 -10.34 13.09 -22.94
CA GLY A 284 -10.71 14.30 -23.68
C GLY A 284 -9.99 14.45 -25.02
N ASP A 285 -8.83 13.80 -25.14
CA ASP A 285 -7.94 13.72 -26.30
C ASP A 285 -7.42 12.27 -26.44
N TRP A 286 -6.25 12.08 -27.08
CA TRP A 286 -5.46 10.85 -27.12
C TRP A 286 -5.49 10.14 -25.77
N ALA A 287 -5.96 8.89 -25.72
CA ALA A 287 -6.18 8.25 -24.44
C ALA A 287 -4.86 7.97 -23.72
N THR A 288 -3.91 7.40 -24.45
CA THR A 288 -2.52 7.18 -24.00
C THR A 288 -1.57 7.83 -24.99
N SER A 289 -0.61 8.61 -24.52
CA SER A 289 0.47 9.14 -25.35
C SER A 289 1.86 8.78 -24.84
N PHE A 290 2.72 8.41 -25.79
CA PHE A 290 4.16 8.29 -25.62
C PHE A 290 4.83 9.34 -26.50
N GLU A 291 5.50 10.30 -25.88
CA GLU A 291 6.03 11.47 -26.57
C GLU A 291 7.54 11.50 -26.37
N LYS A 292 8.32 11.34 -27.44
CA LYS A 292 9.78 11.22 -27.39
C LYS A 292 10.27 10.09 -26.48
N CYS A 293 9.53 9.00 -26.39
CA CYS A 293 9.92 7.85 -25.59
C CYS A 293 10.78 6.86 -26.38
N THR A 294 11.55 6.04 -25.68
CA THR A 294 12.38 4.97 -26.26
C THR A 294 12.10 3.65 -25.54
N ASP A 295 12.14 2.52 -26.26
CA ASP A 295 11.93 1.19 -25.70
C ASP A 295 10.56 1.07 -25.00
N VAL A 296 9.49 1.19 -25.78
CA VAL A 296 8.10 1.12 -25.29
C VAL A 296 7.46 -0.20 -25.72
N SER A 297 6.84 -0.91 -24.77
CA SER A 297 6.11 -2.14 -25.03
C SER A 297 4.71 -2.06 -24.45
N VAL A 298 3.71 -2.16 -25.32
CA VAL A 298 2.30 -2.16 -24.93
C VAL A 298 1.67 -3.49 -25.34
N VAL A 299 1.10 -4.22 -24.39
CA VAL A 299 0.54 -5.57 -24.59
C VAL A 299 -0.88 -5.63 -24.03
N ASN A 300 -1.82 -6.18 -24.81
CA ASN A 300 -3.23 -6.35 -24.43
C ASN A 300 -3.89 -5.03 -23.98
N TYR A 301 -3.74 -3.98 -24.78
CA TYR A 301 -4.30 -2.67 -24.49
C TYR A 301 -5.78 -2.58 -24.86
N ARG A 302 -6.55 -1.84 -24.08
CA ARG A 302 -7.94 -1.53 -24.40
C ARG A 302 -8.22 -0.03 -24.35
N HIS A 303 -9.04 0.43 -25.29
CA HIS A 303 -9.62 1.77 -25.25
C HIS A 303 -11.09 1.71 -25.61
N ARG A 304 -11.91 2.46 -24.87
CA ARG A 304 -13.30 2.74 -25.19
C ARG A 304 -13.50 4.24 -25.30
N LYS A 305 -14.12 4.65 -26.42
CA LYS A 305 -14.39 6.04 -26.72
C LYS A 305 -15.20 6.71 -25.61
N SER A 306 -14.90 7.96 -25.36
CA SER A 306 -15.71 8.82 -24.51
C SER A 306 -17.12 8.98 -25.06
N GLY A 307 -18.10 9.16 -24.18
CA GLY A 307 -19.47 9.51 -24.58
C GLY A 307 -19.54 10.84 -25.33
N GLY A 308 -20.62 11.04 -26.09
CA GLY A 308 -20.90 12.27 -26.83
C GLY A 308 -20.53 12.20 -28.33
N THR A 309 -20.54 13.37 -28.98
CA THR A 309 -20.38 13.54 -30.43
C THR A 309 -19.03 14.14 -30.83
N LEU A 310 -18.17 14.45 -29.85
CA LEU A 310 -16.81 14.88 -30.12
C LEU A 310 -15.91 13.68 -30.40
N TYR A 311 -15.30 13.68 -31.59
CA TYR A 311 -14.45 12.58 -32.04
C TYR A 311 -13.02 13.03 -32.34
N GLY A 312 -12.82 14.21 -32.95
CA GLY A 312 -11.50 14.68 -33.37
C GLY A 312 -10.51 14.89 -32.21
N GLY A 313 -9.28 14.42 -32.40
CA GLY A 313 -8.20 14.37 -31.42
C GLY A 313 -8.37 13.32 -30.34
N ARG A 314 -9.30 12.36 -30.45
CA ARG A 314 -9.53 11.29 -29.46
C ARG A 314 -9.02 9.95 -29.96
N ASP A 315 -7.72 9.90 -30.16
CA ASP A 315 -7.01 8.69 -30.55
C ASP A 315 -7.04 7.66 -29.42
N GLY A 316 -7.02 6.37 -29.77
CA GLY A 316 -6.93 5.33 -28.75
C GLY A 316 -5.58 5.29 -28.06
N ILE A 317 -4.50 5.35 -28.84
CA ILE A 317 -3.11 5.37 -28.36
C ILE A 317 -2.24 6.09 -29.38
N HIS A 318 -1.31 6.92 -28.91
CA HIS A 318 -0.50 7.76 -29.79
C HIS A 318 1.00 7.66 -29.44
N PHE A 319 1.81 7.33 -30.44
CA PHE A 319 3.26 7.34 -30.38
C PHE A 319 3.76 8.56 -31.17
N LEU A 320 4.30 9.54 -30.46
CA LEU A 320 4.88 10.74 -31.05
C LEU A 320 6.38 10.69 -30.85
N ASP A 321 7.16 10.78 -31.94
CA ASP A 321 8.62 10.83 -31.89
C ASP A 321 9.27 9.61 -31.19
N CYS A 322 8.68 8.42 -31.25
CA CYS A 322 9.16 7.27 -30.49
C CYS A 322 10.26 6.46 -31.21
N VAL A 323 11.11 5.78 -30.45
CA VAL A 323 12.13 4.86 -30.99
C VAL A 323 12.01 3.51 -30.30
N ASN A 324 12.04 2.42 -31.05
CA ASN A 324 11.88 1.04 -30.53
C ASN A 324 10.57 0.90 -29.74
N PHE A 325 9.43 0.86 -30.44
CA PHE A 325 8.14 0.76 -29.76
C PHE A 325 7.27 -0.32 -30.38
N THR A 326 6.51 -0.98 -29.51
CA THR A 326 5.66 -2.09 -29.87
C THR A 326 4.27 -1.95 -29.27
N LEU A 327 3.25 -2.30 -30.05
CA LEU A 327 1.89 -2.53 -29.61
C LEU A 327 1.49 -3.93 -30.07
N HIS A 328 1.16 -4.83 -29.15
CA HIS A 328 0.77 -6.20 -29.47
C HIS A 328 -0.50 -6.61 -28.74
N GLY A 329 -1.58 -6.87 -29.50
CA GLY A 329 -2.88 -7.17 -28.92
C GLY A 329 -3.53 -5.90 -28.40
N ALA A 330 -4.42 -5.30 -29.19
CA ALA A 330 -5.19 -4.14 -28.75
C ALA A 330 -6.64 -4.23 -29.19
N ASP A 331 -7.56 -3.78 -28.32
CA ASP A 331 -8.98 -3.62 -28.62
C ASP A 331 -9.36 -2.14 -28.45
N ILE A 332 -9.47 -1.40 -29.55
CA ILE A 332 -9.59 0.06 -29.54
C ILE A 332 -10.85 0.52 -30.25
N GLU A 333 -11.71 1.23 -29.53
CA GLU A 333 -12.83 1.97 -30.10
C GLU A 333 -12.58 3.45 -29.84
N SER A 334 -12.17 4.20 -30.87
CA SER A 334 -11.69 5.57 -30.73
C SER A 334 -12.60 6.59 -31.42
N GLY A 335 -12.50 7.85 -31.00
CA GLY A 335 -13.15 8.95 -31.72
C GLY A 335 -12.40 9.27 -33.01
N ASP A 336 -11.08 9.42 -32.90
CA ASP A 336 -10.15 9.68 -34.01
C ASP A 336 -9.37 8.39 -34.32
N ASP A 337 -8.11 8.43 -34.74
CA ASP A 337 -7.35 7.23 -35.11
C ASP A 337 -7.29 6.19 -33.97
N MET A 338 -7.34 4.89 -34.30
CA MET A 338 -7.18 3.86 -33.26
C MET A 338 -5.76 3.89 -32.71
N VAL A 339 -4.77 3.91 -33.61
CA VAL A 339 -3.34 4.00 -33.29
C VAL A 339 -2.70 5.11 -34.12
N GLY A 340 -2.29 6.19 -33.44
CA GLY A 340 -1.52 7.28 -34.00
C GLY A 340 -0.02 7.04 -33.88
N CYS A 341 0.74 7.20 -34.96
CA CYS A 341 2.21 7.16 -34.92
C CYS A 341 2.76 8.34 -35.74
N THR A 342 3.19 9.42 -35.09
CA THR A 342 3.60 10.65 -35.77
C THR A 342 4.97 11.15 -35.32
N THR A 343 5.45 12.20 -35.98
CA THR A 343 6.72 12.85 -35.68
C THR A 343 6.56 14.36 -35.71
N GLU A 344 7.10 15.06 -34.73
CA GLU A 344 7.14 16.52 -34.65
C GLU A 344 8.55 17.07 -34.42
N THR A 345 9.39 16.36 -33.65
CA THR A 345 10.68 16.91 -33.19
C THR A 345 11.89 16.02 -33.47
N ARG A 346 11.69 14.75 -33.82
CA ARG A 346 12.75 13.83 -34.22
C ARG A 346 12.21 12.69 -35.05
N ASP A 347 13.10 11.95 -35.70
CA ASP A 347 12.72 10.73 -36.42
C ASP A 347 12.12 9.68 -35.49
N GLN A 348 11.09 8.98 -35.99
CA GLN A 348 10.49 7.82 -35.37
C GLN A 348 11.02 6.54 -36.00
N ARG A 349 11.37 5.53 -35.19
CA ARG A 349 12.09 4.34 -35.69
C ARG A 349 11.66 3.04 -35.02
N ASN A 350 11.75 1.93 -35.75
CA ASN A 350 11.55 0.57 -35.24
C ASN A 350 10.17 0.39 -34.59
N ALA A 351 9.14 0.65 -35.37
CA ALA A 351 7.74 0.58 -34.96
C ALA A 351 7.16 -0.80 -35.28
N VAL A 352 6.54 -1.44 -34.30
CA VAL A 352 5.88 -2.74 -34.50
C VAL A 352 4.46 -2.73 -33.93
N ILE A 353 3.46 -2.71 -34.80
CA ILE A 353 2.04 -2.69 -34.44
C ILE A 353 1.41 -4.00 -34.88
N ARG A 354 0.93 -4.80 -33.92
CA ARG A 354 0.41 -6.14 -34.16
C ARG A 354 -0.90 -6.43 -33.47
N ASN A 355 -1.76 -7.21 -34.14
CA ASN A 355 -2.98 -7.77 -33.56
C ASN A 355 -3.90 -6.69 -32.96
N VAL A 356 -4.16 -5.64 -33.74
CA VAL A 356 -5.05 -4.53 -33.35
C VAL A 356 -6.45 -4.80 -33.91
N ILE A 357 -7.46 -4.79 -33.04
CA ILE A 357 -8.87 -4.99 -33.38
C ILE A 357 -9.66 -3.78 -32.91
N GLY A 358 -10.61 -3.27 -33.71
CA GLY A 358 -11.35 -2.09 -33.28
C GLY A 358 -12.03 -1.31 -34.38
N TYR A 359 -12.35 -0.05 -34.11
CA TYR A 359 -12.77 0.90 -35.13
C TYR A 359 -12.59 2.34 -34.64
N SER A 360 -12.43 3.26 -35.60
CA SER A 360 -12.46 4.70 -35.40
C SER A 360 -13.82 5.25 -35.83
N MET A 361 -14.36 6.24 -35.10
CA MET A 361 -15.60 6.93 -35.49
C MET A 361 -15.40 7.89 -36.67
N LEU A 362 -14.26 8.56 -36.75
CA LEU A 362 -14.01 9.66 -37.70
C LEU A 362 -12.89 9.33 -38.70
N ALA A 363 -11.82 8.69 -38.22
CA ALA A 363 -10.55 8.59 -38.90
C ALA A 363 -10.15 7.12 -39.11
N SER A 364 -8.88 6.77 -38.91
CA SER A 364 -8.27 5.56 -39.45
C SER A 364 -8.07 4.49 -38.38
N GLY A 365 -7.72 3.28 -38.82
CA GLY A 365 -7.24 2.23 -37.91
C GLY A 365 -5.86 2.57 -37.38
N VAL A 366 -4.83 2.30 -38.18
CA VAL A 366 -3.43 2.58 -37.82
C VAL A 366 -2.86 3.61 -38.79
N ILE A 367 -2.31 4.71 -38.28
CA ILE A 367 -1.64 5.73 -39.10
C ILE A 367 -0.15 5.83 -38.80
N PHE A 368 0.63 6.22 -39.81
CA PHE A 368 2.03 6.60 -39.67
C PHE A 368 2.34 7.90 -40.40
N ASN A 369 3.06 8.78 -39.70
CA ASN A 369 3.70 9.98 -40.21
C ASN A 369 2.70 10.99 -40.83
N GLU A 370 1.54 11.16 -40.20
CA GLU A 370 0.47 12.08 -40.64
C GLU A 370 0.42 13.40 -39.81
N GLU A 371 1.57 14.03 -39.57
CA GLU A 371 1.67 15.35 -38.93
C GLU A 371 2.01 16.43 -39.97
N GLY A 372 1.03 17.26 -40.35
CA GLY A 372 1.06 18.09 -41.58
C GLY A 372 2.28 19.00 -41.82
N ALA A 373 3.03 19.36 -40.78
CA ALA A 373 4.18 20.26 -40.86
C ALA A 373 5.54 19.57 -40.64
N THR A 374 5.56 18.26 -40.41
CA THR A 374 6.79 17.57 -40.00
C THR A 374 7.82 17.46 -41.13
N THR A 375 9.09 17.50 -40.78
CA THR A 375 10.22 17.20 -41.69
C THR A 375 10.97 15.93 -41.27
N PHE A 376 10.51 15.28 -40.20
CA PHE A 376 11.12 14.09 -39.64
C PHE A 376 10.61 12.83 -40.34
N SER A 377 11.43 11.79 -40.29
CA SER A 377 11.17 10.53 -40.99
C SER A 377 10.61 9.47 -40.04
N THR A 378 9.81 8.55 -40.57
CA THR A 378 9.46 7.32 -39.87
C THR A 378 10.07 6.12 -40.59
N VAL A 379 10.86 5.31 -39.88
CA VAL A 379 11.69 4.27 -40.48
C VAL A 379 11.49 2.93 -39.79
N ASP A 380 11.50 1.86 -40.59
CA ASP A 380 11.37 0.46 -40.16
C ASP A 380 10.05 0.24 -39.40
N ILE A 381 8.97 0.18 -40.18
CA ILE A 381 7.59 0.03 -39.73
C ILE A 381 7.11 -1.39 -40.06
N LEU A 382 6.57 -2.08 -39.06
CA LEU A 382 5.80 -3.30 -39.24
C LEU A 382 4.37 -3.11 -38.71
N VAL A 383 3.39 -3.32 -39.58
CA VAL A 383 1.97 -3.45 -39.24
C VAL A 383 1.52 -4.84 -39.62
N ASP A 384 1.06 -5.63 -38.65
CA ASP A 384 0.72 -7.05 -38.86
C ASP A 384 -0.52 -7.44 -38.05
N GLY A 385 -1.64 -7.62 -38.74
CA GLY A 385 -2.90 -8.01 -38.09
C GLY A 385 -3.69 -6.81 -37.60
N VAL A 386 -4.29 -6.04 -38.50
CA VAL A 386 -5.25 -4.97 -38.17
C VAL A 386 -6.63 -5.39 -38.62
N THR A 387 -7.58 -5.49 -37.70
CA THR A 387 -8.95 -5.92 -37.98
C THR A 387 -9.98 -4.87 -37.56
N ILE A 388 -10.75 -4.35 -38.51
CA ILE A 388 -11.91 -3.50 -38.19
C ILE A 388 -13.08 -4.37 -37.74
N LYS A 389 -13.70 -4.02 -36.60
CA LYS A 389 -14.86 -4.74 -36.07
C LYS A 389 -16.01 -4.72 -37.08
N SER A 390 -16.61 -5.89 -37.28
CA SER A 390 -17.71 -6.10 -38.24
C SER A 390 -18.80 -5.04 -38.13
N GLY A 391 -19.26 -4.54 -39.28
CA GLY A 391 -20.31 -3.51 -39.37
C GLY A 391 -19.79 -2.06 -39.25
N ASN A 392 -18.50 -1.85 -38.96
CA ASN A 392 -17.90 -0.53 -38.90
C ASN A 392 -17.08 -0.23 -40.16
N VAL A 393 -16.95 1.07 -40.46
CA VAL A 393 -16.14 1.58 -41.56
C VAL A 393 -15.27 2.70 -41.01
N VAL A 394 -13.98 2.66 -41.32
CA VAL A 394 -13.00 3.69 -40.96
C VAL A 394 -12.58 4.47 -42.20
N ARG A 395 -11.79 5.55 -42.05
CA ARG A 395 -11.20 6.29 -43.18
C ARG A 395 -10.29 5.39 -43.99
N ASP A 396 -9.17 5.03 -43.41
CA ASP A 396 -8.23 4.05 -43.95
C ASP A 396 -8.04 2.96 -42.88
N VAL A 397 -7.97 1.68 -43.26
CA VAL A 397 -7.69 0.62 -42.25
C VAL A 397 -6.25 0.74 -41.78
N VAL A 398 -5.30 0.86 -42.72
CA VAL A 398 -3.91 1.21 -42.45
C VAL A 398 -3.47 2.33 -43.39
N ARG A 399 -2.83 3.35 -42.82
CA ARG A 399 -2.35 4.52 -43.56
C ARG A 399 -0.88 4.80 -43.22
N VAL A 400 -0.05 4.93 -44.24
CA VAL A 400 1.36 5.31 -44.08
C VAL A 400 1.68 6.41 -45.09
N GLN A 401 2.04 7.60 -44.62
CA GLN A 401 2.19 8.76 -45.49
C GLN A 401 3.51 9.50 -45.26
N ALA A 402 4.27 9.75 -46.33
CA ALA A 402 5.28 10.81 -46.33
C ALA A 402 4.62 12.10 -46.82
N ILE A 403 4.41 13.06 -45.91
CA ILE A 403 3.59 14.26 -46.19
C ILE A 403 4.27 15.23 -47.14
N ASN A 404 5.60 15.33 -47.09
CA ASN A 404 6.35 16.26 -47.94
C ASN A 404 7.74 15.72 -48.33
N ASP A 405 8.45 16.48 -49.15
CA ASP A 405 9.72 16.10 -49.77
C ASP A 405 10.87 15.95 -48.77
N ALA A 406 10.73 16.51 -47.57
CA ALA A 406 11.70 16.40 -46.48
C ALA A 406 11.50 15.13 -45.65
N THR A 407 10.28 14.58 -45.59
CA THR A 407 9.98 13.36 -44.83
C THR A 407 10.25 12.10 -45.64
N ASN A 408 10.88 11.11 -45.02
CA ASN A 408 11.01 9.78 -45.61
C ASN A 408 10.19 8.76 -44.81
N VAL A 409 9.54 7.85 -45.51
CA VAL A 409 8.95 6.64 -44.92
C VAL A 409 9.59 5.43 -45.60
N THR A 410 10.35 4.64 -44.84
CA THR A 410 11.14 3.52 -45.40
C THR A 410 11.08 2.28 -44.54
N GLY A 411 11.23 1.10 -45.15
CA GLY A 411 11.19 -0.18 -44.42
C GLY A 411 9.77 -0.49 -43.93
N VAL A 412 8.76 -0.30 -44.79
CA VAL A 412 7.35 -0.48 -44.43
C VAL A 412 6.92 -1.90 -44.79
N THR A 413 6.44 -2.65 -43.82
CA THR A 413 5.77 -3.94 -44.03
C THR A 413 4.37 -3.85 -43.48
N VAL A 414 3.36 -4.07 -44.32
CA VAL A 414 1.94 -4.14 -43.92
C VAL A 414 1.39 -5.49 -44.33
N GLN A 415 0.82 -6.23 -43.38
CA GLN A 415 0.26 -7.55 -43.64
C GLN A 415 -0.94 -7.90 -42.76
N ASN A 416 -1.73 -8.88 -43.18
CA ASN A 416 -2.90 -9.38 -42.43
C ASN A 416 -3.92 -8.27 -42.09
N VAL A 417 -4.26 -7.40 -43.05
CA VAL A 417 -5.23 -6.31 -42.85
C VAL A 417 -6.64 -6.75 -43.24
N LYS A 418 -7.61 -6.57 -42.34
CA LYS A 418 -9.01 -6.97 -42.53
C LYS A 418 -9.97 -5.86 -42.13
N GLY A 419 -10.89 -5.48 -43.01
CA GLY A 419 -11.89 -4.46 -42.69
C GLY A 419 -12.25 -3.59 -43.87
N THR A 420 -13.12 -2.61 -43.62
CA THR A 420 -13.61 -1.67 -44.63
C THR A 420 -13.12 -0.27 -44.31
N GLY A 421 -12.37 0.32 -45.24
CA GLY A 421 -12.08 1.76 -45.27
C GLY A 421 -12.95 2.44 -46.32
N TYR A 422 -13.56 3.59 -46.00
CA TYR A 422 -14.31 4.39 -46.99
C TYR A 422 -13.39 5.14 -47.96
N SER A 423 -12.12 5.35 -47.57
CA SER A 423 -11.06 5.90 -48.40
C SER A 423 -10.24 4.75 -48.98
N HIS A 424 -9.50 4.00 -48.15
CA HIS A 424 -8.74 2.82 -48.58
C HIS A 424 -8.72 1.71 -47.53
N GLY A 425 -8.53 0.45 -47.96
CA GLY A 425 -8.10 -0.61 -47.05
C GLY A 425 -6.69 -0.31 -46.53
N VAL A 426 -5.72 -0.26 -47.44
CA VAL A 426 -4.34 0.13 -47.15
C VAL A 426 -3.97 1.31 -48.05
N PHE A 427 -3.51 2.41 -47.46
CA PHE A 427 -3.01 3.58 -48.17
C PHE A 427 -1.55 3.82 -47.82
N ILE A 428 -0.66 3.69 -48.80
CA ILE A 428 0.76 4.03 -48.66
C ILE A 428 1.10 5.07 -49.72
N SER A 429 1.58 6.23 -49.30
CA SER A 429 1.93 7.32 -50.22
C SER A 429 3.15 8.12 -49.77
N GLY A 430 3.85 8.71 -50.73
CA GLY A 430 5.02 9.54 -50.47
C GLY A 430 5.87 9.73 -51.71
N LYS A 431 6.63 10.84 -51.80
CA LYS A 431 7.58 11.05 -52.90
C LYS A 431 8.83 10.17 -52.79
N LYS A 432 9.19 9.73 -51.58
CA LYS A 432 10.31 8.84 -51.29
C LYS A 432 9.85 7.68 -50.40
N LEU A 433 9.51 6.57 -51.06
CA LEU A 433 9.15 5.31 -50.42
C LEU A 433 10.17 4.24 -50.84
N THR A 434 10.82 3.59 -49.88
CA THR A 434 11.78 2.51 -50.16
C THR A 434 11.55 1.32 -49.23
N ARG A 435 11.81 0.10 -49.72
CA ARG A 435 11.60 -1.15 -48.97
C ARG A 435 10.16 -1.26 -48.43
N VAL A 436 9.18 -1.17 -49.34
CA VAL A 436 7.76 -1.31 -49.01
C VAL A 436 7.29 -2.70 -49.43
N SER A 437 6.69 -3.44 -48.50
CA SER A 437 6.08 -4.75 -48.71
C SER A 437 4.65 -4.73 -48.20
N VAL A 438 3.71 -5.17 -49.03
CA VAL A 438 2.30 -5.36 -48.67
C VAL A 438 1.89 -6.77 -49.07
N SER A 439 1.36 -7.54 -48.14
CA SER A 439 0.91 -8.91 -48.37
C SER A 439 -0.33 -9.23 -47.55
N ASP A 440 -1.14 -10.17 -48.01
CA ASP A 440 -2.31 -10.63 -47.25
C ASP A 440 -1.92 -11.63 -46.16
#